data_AF-A0AAJ5RSS3-F1
#
_entry.id   AF-A0AAJ5RSS3-F1
#
_cell.length_a   1.000
_cell.length_b   1.000
_cell.length_c   1.000
_cell.angle_alpha   90.00
_cell.angle_beta   90.00
_cell.angle_gamma   90.00
#
_symmetry.space_group_name_H-M   'P 1'
#
loop_
_entity.id
_entity.type
_entity.pdbx_description
1 polymer ?
#
loop_
_entity_poly.entity_id
_entity_poly.type
_entity_poly.pdbx_seq_one_letter_code
_entity_poly.pdbx_strand_id
1 'polypeptide(L)'
;MFTCYVGIILSLIANLMMFVYPLWEYPGTKIEQFFINLLNGFGIYFVVIYFFLQSLPKEENFLSITRHIFYWSIFVILIELLYLTTGFIEYGLWWNLGFSYVTDCILFIMFYIHHKWASNYLTVKRD
;
A
#
# COMPACT_ATOMS: atom_id res chain seq x y z
N MET A 1 10.86 6.22 8.03
CA MET A 1 9.98 7.41 8.02
C MET A 1 9.81 8.01 6.63
N PHE A 2 10.88 8.36 5.89
CA PHE A 2 10.75 8.98 4.55
C PHE A 2 9.89 8.16 3.57
N THR A 3 10.09 6.84 3.52
CA THR A 3 9.27 5.92 2.67
C THR A 3 7.78 5.92 3.03
N CYS A 4 7.40 6.11 4.29
CA CYS A 4 6.00 6.16 4.69
C CYS A 4 5.31 7.43 4.14
N TYR A 5 6.01 8.56 4.07
CA TYR A 5 5.47 9.78 3.45
C TYR A 5 5.28 9.61 1.94
N VAL A 6 6.20 8.92 1.27
CA VAL A 6 6.03 8.52 -0.14
C VAL A 6 4.78 7.66 -0.32
N GLY A 7 4.52 6.75 0.61
CA GLY A 7 3.29 5.96 0.67
C GLY A 7 2.02 6.81 0.74
N ILE A 8 2.00 7.83 1.61
CA ILE A 8 0.86 8.76 1.72
C ILE A 8 0.66 9.51 0.40
N ILE A 9 1.72 10.04 -0.20
CA ILE A 9 1.65 10.76 -1.49
C ILE A 9 1.07 9.85 -2.57
N LEU A 10 1.51 8.59 -2.63
CA LEU A 10 1.02 7.62 -3.60
C LEU A 10 -0.45 7.27 -3.38
N SER A 11 -0.89 7.16 -2.13
CA SER A 11 -2.31 7.00 -1.78
C SER A 11 -3.16 8.18 -2.24
N LEU A 12 -2.66 9.42 -2.08
CA LEU A 12 -3.36 10.62 -2.55
C LEU A 12 -3.44 10.69 -4.09
N ILE A 13 -2.37 10.31 -4.79
CA ILE A 13 -2.36 10.22 -6.26
C ILE A 13 -3.34 9.15 -6.72
N ALA A 14 -3.35 7.98 -6.07
CA ALA A 14 -4.31 6.92 -6.36
C ALA A 14 -5.74 7.44 -6.19
N ASN A 15 -6.06 8.10 -5.07
CA ASN A 15 -7.38 8.70 -4.85
C ASN A 15 -7.77 9.71 -5.93
N LEU A 16 -6.83 10.53 -6.42
CA LEU A 16 -7.08 11.44 -7.53
C LEU A 16 -7.36 10.69 -8.84
N MET A 17 -6.62 9.60 -9.11
CA MET A 17 -6.89 8.74 -10.26
C MET A 17 -8.27 8.09 -10.17
N MET A 18 -8.68 7.64 -8.97
CA MET A 18 -10.00 7.05 -8.73
C MET A 18 -11.14 8.03 -8.99
N PHE A 19 -10.91 9.33 -8.80
CA PHE A 19 -11.89 10.36 -9.15
C PHE A 19 -12.13 10.48 -10.67
N VAL A 20 -11.11 10.19 -11.48
CA VAL A 20 -11.21 10.25 -12.95
C VAL A 20 -11.60 8.89 -13.55
N TYR A 21 -11.09 7.80 -12.99
CA TYR A 21 -11.32 6.42 -13.41
C TYR A 21 -11.69 5.56 -12.18
N PRO A 22 -12.99 5.38 -11.89
CA PRO A 22 -13.43 4.64 -10.73
C PRO A 22 -13.23 3.13 -10.93
N LEU A 23 -12.03 2.65 -10.62
CA LEU A 23 -11.69 1.21 -10.59
C LEU A 23 -12.32 0.50 -9.37
N TRP A 24 -12.68 1.24 -8.34
CA TRP A 24 -13.34 0.81 -7.13
C TRP A 24 -14.00 2.02 -6.49
N GLU A 25 -15.14 1.80 -5.84
CA GLU A 25 -15.92 2.86 -5.22
C GLU A 25 -16.28 2.50 -3.78
N TYR A 26 -16.36 3.52 -2.93
CA TYR A 26 -16.84 3.40 -1.56
C TYR A 26 -18.31 3.87 -1.52
N PRO A 27 -19.27 3.01 -1.18
CA PRO A 27 -20.67 3.42 -1.08
C PRO A 27 -20.83 4.38 0.11
N GLY A 28 -21.55 5.48 -0.10
CA GLY A 28 -21.82 6.46 0.95
C GLY A 28 -21.94 7.90 0.44
N THR A 29 -22.11 8.81 1.39
CA THR A 29 -22.13 10.26 1.14
C THR A 29 -20.72 10.80 0.85
N LYS A 30 -20.63 11.97 0.21
CA LYS A 30 -19.34 12.63 -0.09
C LYS A 30 -18.46 12.86 1.15
N ILE A 31 -19.09 13.09 2.30
CA ILE A 31 -18.40 13.32 3.57
C ILE A 31 -17.80 12.00 4.08
N GLU A 32 -18.56 10.91 4.04
CA GLU A 32 -18.08 9.57 4.42
C GLU A 32 -16.93 9.12 3.52
N GLN A 33 -17.07 9.28 2.20
CA GLN A 33 -16.00 8.98 1.24
C GLN A 33 -14.71 9.78 1.52
N PHE A 34 -14.83 11.06 1.90
CA PHE A 34 -13.67 11.87 2.28
C PHE A 34 -12.95 11.31 3.50
N PHE A 35 -13.70 10.96 4.56
CA PHE A 35 -13.11 10.37 5.78
C PHE A 35 -12.50 8.99 5.51
N ILE A 36 -13.15 8.17 4.70
CA ILE A 36 -12.63 6.84 4.30
C ILE A 36 -11.31 7.01 3.55
N ASN A 37 -11.24 7.91 2.57
CA ASN A 37 -10.02 8.16 1.81
C ASN A 37 -8.88 8.71 2.70
N LEU A 38 -9.20 9.56 3.66
CA LEU A 38 -8.24 10.08 4.63
C LEU A 38 -7.72 8.97 5.55
N LEU A 39 -8.62 8.13 6.08
CA LEU A 39 -8.28 7.00 6.94
C LEU A 39 -7.49 5.93 6.18
N ASN A 40 -7.78 5.72 4.89
CA ASN A 40 -7.00 4.83 4.05
C ASN A 40 -5.57 5.34 3.87
N GLY A 41 -5.37 6.63 3.56
CA GLY A 41 -4.03 7.20 3.39
C GLY A 41 -3.20 7.22 4.67
N PHE A 42 -3.75 7.77 5.76
CA PHE A 42 -3.01 7.96 7.02
C PHE A 42 -3.11 6.78 7.99
N GLY A 43 -4.18 6.01 7.92
CA GLY A 43 -4.36 4.78 8.68
C GLY A 43 -3.74 3.63 7.92
N ILE A 44 -4.44 3.10 6.92
CA ILE A 44 -4.07 1.83 6.28
C ILE A 44 -2.70 1.93 5.60
N TYR A 45 -2.51 2.82 4.62
CA TYR A 45 -1.27 2.92 3.86
C TYR A 45 -0.06 3.22 4.75
N PHE A 46 -0.14 4.26 5.60
CA PHE A 46 0.98 4.62 6.46
C PHE A 46 1.34 3.49 7.45
N VAL A 47 0.34 2.91 8.12
CA VAL A 47 0.56 1.88 9.16
C VAL A 47 1.05 0.57 8.53
N VAL A 48 0.45 0.13 7.41
CA VAL A 48 0.88 -1.08 6.70
C VAL A 48 2.32 -0.93 6.19
N ILE A 49 2.66 0.21 5.57
CA ILE A 49 4.03 0.45 5.10
C ILE A 49 5.00 0.51 6.28
N TYR A 50 4.62 1.16 7.37
CA TYR A 50 5.43 1.22 8.58
C TYR A 50 5.73 -0.18 9.14
N PHE A 51 4.71 -1.02 9.32
CA PHE A 51 4.90 -2.38 9.82
C PHE A 51 5.64 -3.29 8.83
N PHE A 52 5.39 -3.15 7.53
CA PHE A 52 6.13 -3.85 6.48
C PHE A 52 7.63 -3.57 6.58
N LEU A 53 8.01 -2.29 6.72
CA LEU A 53 9.40 -1.87 6.84
C LEU A 53 10.01 -2.28 8.18
N GLN A 54 9.25 -2.19 9.27
CA GLN A 54 9.71 -2.61 10.61
C GLN A 54 9.96 -4.12 10.68
N SER A 55 9.17 -4.91 9.96
CA SER A 55 9.25 -6.38 9.94
C SER A 55 10.21 -6.93 8.88
N LEU A 56 11.00 -6.08 8.22
CA LEU A 56 11.98 -6.54 7.23
C LEU A 56 12.94 -7.58 7.84
N PRO A 57 13.25 -8.67 7.10
CA PRO A 57 14.14 -9.71 7.59
C PRO A 57 15.55 -9.16 7.81
N LYS A 58 16.17 -9.52 8.95
CA LYS A 58 17.55 -9.14 9.27
C LYS A 58 18.58 -9.71 8.29
N GLU A 59 18.29 -10.87 7.74
CA GLU A 59 19.08 -11.48 6.67
C GLU A 59 18.46 -11.09 5.31
N GLU A 60 19.12 -10.19 4.59
CA GLU A 60 18.68 -9.69 3.28
C GLU A 60 18.93 -10.71 2.14
N ASN A 61 18.53 -11.96 2.34
CA ASN A 61 18.51 -12.95 1.27
C ASN A 61 17.37 -12.64 0.30
N PHE A 62 17.63 -12.72 -1.01
CA PHE A 62 16.61 -12.45 -2.05
C PHE A 62 15.33 -13.26 -1.81
N LEU A 63 15.47 -14.55 -1.47
CA LEU A 63 14.35 -15.44 -1.13
C LEU A 63 13.61 -15.02 0.15
N SER A 64 14.30 -14.42 1.12
CA SER A 64 13.68 -13.95 2.35
C SER A 64 12.83 -12.71 2.09
N ILE A 65 13.34 -11.79 1.27
CA ILE A 65 12.64 -10.56 0.89
C ILE A 65 11.41 -10.88 0.02
N THR A 66 11.54 -11.77 -0.97
CA THR A 66 10.40 -12.13 -1.81
C THR A 66 9.30 -12.84 -1.02
N ARG A 67 9.63 -13.74 -0.09
CA ARG A 67 8.65 -14.34 0.82
C ARG A 67 7.99 -13.30 1.73
N HIS A 68 8.77 -12.35 2.24
CA HIS A 68 8.26 -11.26 3.05
C HIS A 68 7.22 -10.42 2.29
N ILE A 69 7.56 -9.99 1.08
CA ILE A 69 6.64 -9.26 0.19
C ILE A 69 5.39 -10.09 -0.08
N PHE A 70 5.55 -11.38 -0.43
CA PHE A 70 4.44 -12.27 -0.71
C PHE A 70 3.47 -12.42 0.49
N TYR A 71 3.99 -12.62 1.70
CA TYR A 71 3.15 -12.72 2.90
C TYR A 71 2.42 -11.41 3.21
N TRP A 72 3.08 -10.27 3.02
CA TRP A 72 2.45 -8.97 3.21
C TRP A 72 1.40 -8.65 2.14
N SER A 73 1.64 -8.99 0.87
CA SER A 73 0.62 -8.89 -0.19
C SER A 73 -0.59 -9.77 0.10
N ILE A 74 -0.38 -11.00 0.60
CA ILE A 74 -1.50 -11.85 1.05
C ILE A 74 -2.24 -11.22 2.23
N PHE A 75 -1.53 -10.63 3.18
CA PHE A 75 -2.18 -9.99 4.33
C PHE A 75 -3.07 -8.82 3.89
N VAL A 76 -2.58 -7.96 2.98
CA VAL A 76 -3.36 -6.83 2.45
C VAL A 76 -4.55 -7.32 1.64
N ILE A 77 -4.36 -8.32 0.77
CA ILE A 77 -5.47 -8.82 -0.05
C ILE A 77 -6.56 -9.50 0.78
N LEU A 78 -6.22 -10.10 1.92
CA LEU A 78 -7.20 -10.63 2.86
C LEU A 78 -8.02 -9.52 3.53
N ILE A 79 -7.39 -8.39 3.85
CA ILE A 79 -8.10 -7.21 4.37
C ILE A 79 -9.03 -6.65 3.30
N GLU A 80 -8.56 -6.51 2.06
CA GLU A 80 -9.39 -6.05 0.94
C GLU A 80 -10.57 -6.98 0.68
N LEU A 81 -10.34 -8.30 0.72
CA LEU A 81 -11.41 -9.29 0.61
C LEU A 81 -12.46 -9.12 1.71
N LEU A 82 -12.02 -8.86 2.95
CA LEU A 82 -12.94 -8.56 4.05
C LEU A 82 -13.79 -7.33 3.71
N TYR A 83 -13.17 -6.22 3.29
CA TYR A 83 -13.89 -5.01 2.91
C TYR A 83 -14.90 -5.21 1.78
N LEU A 84 -14.55 -6.00 0.75
CA LEU A 84 -15.48 -6.39 -0.32
C LEU A 84 -16.66 -7.20 0.21
N THR A 85 -16.41 -8.22 1.04
CA THR A 85 -17.49 -9.07 1.57
C THR A 85 -18.44 -8.33 2.49
N THR A 86 -17.96 -7.31 3.21
CA THR A 86 -18.78 -6.41 4.03
C THR A 86 -19.52 -5.33 3.24
N GLY A 87 -19.24 -5.18 1.94
CA GLY A 87 -19.84 -4.14 1.10
C GLY A 87 -19.28 -2.74 1.35
N PHE A 88 -18.08 -2.61 1.93
CA PHE A 88 -17.42 -1.31 2.09
C PHE A 88 -16.71 -0.85 0.82
N ILE A 89 -16.39 -1.77 -0.09
CA ILE A 89 -15.75 -1.50 -1.37
C ILE A 89 -16.54 -2.25 -2.43
N GLU A 90 -16.79 -1.60 -3.56
CA GLU A 90 -17.31 -2.23 -4.76
C GLU A 90 -16.29 -2.07 -5.88
N TYR A 91 -15.95 -3.15 -6.56
CA TYR A 91 -15.09 -3.07 -7.74
C TYR A 91 -15.84 -2.48 -8.92
N GLY A 92 -15.19 -1.54 -9.60
CA GLY A 92 -15.65 -0.92 -10.81
C GLY A 92 -14.85 -1.37 -12.03
N LEU A 93 -15.45 -1.23 -13.21
CA LEU A 93 -14.80 -1.45 -14.50
C LEU A 93 -14.23 -2.88 -14.64
N TRP A 94 -12.92 -2.99 -14.92
CA TRP A 94 -12.18 -4.23 -15.17
C TRP A 94 -11.31 -4.63 -13.97
N TRP A 95 -11.38 -3.86 -12.88
CA TRP A 95 -10.59 -4.11 -11.68
C TRP A 95 -11.11 -5.33 -10.93
N ASN A 96 -10.19 -6.11 -10.38
CA ASN A 96 -10.52 -7.29 -9.61
C ASN A 96 -9.41 -7.56 -8.59
N LEU A 97 -9.68 -8.50 -7.70
CA LEU A 97 -8.79 -8.89 -6.61
C LEU A 97 -7.41 -9.36 -7.09
N GLY A 98 -7.32 -9.92 -8.31
CA GLY A 98 -6.04 -10.28 -8.91
C GLY A 98 -5.20 -9.06 -9.30
N PHE A 99 -5.82 -8.03 -9.88
CA PHE A 99 -5.13 -6.78 -10.18
C PHE A 99 -4.68 -6.06 -8.90
N SER A 100 -5.52 -6.02 -7.86
CA SER A 100 -5.14 -5.49 -6.55
C SER A 100 -3.89 -6.19 -6.00
N TYR A 101 -3.88 -7.53 -6.01
CA TYR A 101 -2.75 -8.31 -5.52
C TYR A 101 -1.44 -8.03 -6.27
N VAL A 102 -1.51 -7.91 -7.61
CA VAL A 102 -0.34 -7.57 -8.43
C VAL A 102 0.14 -6.16 -8.11
N THR A 103 -0.77 -5.21 -7.95
CA THR A 103 -0.44 -3.84 -7.56
C THR A 103 0.22 -3.79 -6.19
N ASP A 104 -0.28 -4.53 -5.19
CA ASP A 104 0.33 -4.61 -3.85
C ASP A 104 1.75 -5.16 -3.91
N CYS A 105 1.99 -6.22 -4.69
CA CYS A 105 3.33 -6.76 -4.90
C CYS A 105 4.28 -5.69 -5.47
N ILE A 106 3.84 -4.94 -6.48
CA ILE A 106 4.63 -3.85 -7.09
C ILE A 106 4.90 -2.75 -6.05
N LEU A 107 3.89 -2.35 -5.28
CA LEU A 107 4.00 -1.33 -4.24
C LEU A 107 5.02 -1.71 -3.17
N PHE A 108 4.94 -2.94 -2.63
CA PHE A 108 5.90 -3.41 -1.63
C PHE A 108 7.33 -3.50 -2.17
N ILE A 109 7.51 -3.90 -3.44
CA ILE A 109 8.82 -3.85 -4.10
C ILE A 109 9.34 -2.41 -4.18
N MET A 110 8.51 -1.46 -4.61
CA MET A 110 8.88 -0.04 -4.68
C MET A 110 9.27 0.52 -3.31
N PHE A 111 8.49 0.24 -2.26
CA PHE A 111 8.79 0.69 -0.90
C PHE A 111 10.08 0.08 -0.36
N TYR A 112 10.34 -1.20 -0.64
CA TYR A 112 11.58 -1.86 -0.27
C TYR A 112 12.80 -1.21 -0.96
N ILE A 113 12.74 -1.00 -2.29
CA ILE A 113 13.82 -0.37 -3.05
C ILE A 113 14.08 1.05 -2.54
N HIS A 114 13.02 1.84 -2.36
CA HIS A 114 13.14 3.21 -1.87
C HIS A 114 13.71 3.27 -0.45
N HIS A 115 13.29 2.38 0.44
CA HIS A 115 13.83 2.29 1.79
C HIS A 115 15.33 1.96 1.77
N LYS A 116 15.75 0.99 0.96
CA LYS A 116 17.17 0.62 0.81
C LYS A 116 18.00 1.76 0.24
N TRP A 117 17.50 2.45 -0.79
CA TRP A 117 18.15 3.63 -1.36
C TRP A 117 18.30 4.76 -0.34
N ALA A 118 17.24 5.08 0.40
CA ALA A 118 17.26 6.12 1.43
C ALA A 118 18.22 5.77 2.58
N SER A 119 18.27 4.51 3.00
CA SER A 119 19.21 4.04 4.02
C SER A 119 20.67 4.20 3.56
N ASN A 120 20.99 3.78 2.34
CA ASN A 120 22.34 3.91 1.77
C ASN A 120 22.77 5.38 1.62
N TYR A 121 21.84 6.26 1.25
CA TYR A 121 22.13 7.69 1.14
C TYR A 121 22.45 8.32 2.51
N LEU A 122 21.75 7.90 3.57
CA LEU A 122 22.00 8.38 4.93
C LEU A 122 23.33 7.88 5.51
N THR A 123 23.78 6.69 5.13
CA THR A 123 25.11 6.19 5.51
C THR A 123 26.23 6.93 4.79
N VAL A 124 26.10 7.20 3.48
CA VAL A 124 27.13 7.91 2.70
C VAL A 124 27.31 9.37 3.14
N LYS A 125 26.27 10.01 3.69
CA LYS A 125 26.34 11.40 4.16
C LYS A 125 26.92 11.55 5.57
N ARG A 126 27.21 10.44 6.25
CA ARG A 126 27.78 10.42 7.62
C ARG A 126 29.30 10.25 7.65
N ASP A 127 29.91 9.94 6.51
CA ASP A 127 31.36 9.88 6.29
C ASP A 127 31.85 11.18 5.61
#